data_AF-A0A0F9QDI9-F1
#
_entry.id   AF-A0A0F9QDI9-F1
#
_cell.length_a   1.000
_cell.length_b   1.000
_cell.length_c   1.000
_cell.angle_alpha   90.00
_cell.angle_beta   90.00
_cell.angle_gamma   90.00
#
_symmetry.space_group_name_H-M   'P 1'
#
loop_
_entity.id
_entity.type
_entity.pdbx_description
1 polymer ?
#
loop_
_entity_poly.entity_id
_entity_poly.type
_entity_poly.pdbx_seq_one_letter_code
_entity_poly.pdbx_strand_id
1 'polypeptide(L)'
;MAFNTERGQRAPALAPNYVRHRLVKGAIDTGDITNQRRGMNMASHSHAHVQVLPKNGANPDVKILFWSSAIGKFIDPDVEIAVTGKGADVPYEFTFEPRGRIFFVFVTGTVTGDDEVEIQVAGFNVERV
;
A
#
# COMPACT_ATOMS: atom_id res chain seq x y z
N MET A 1 -6.63 44.71 29.85
CA MET A 1 -5.62 43.66 29.59
C MET A 1 -6.34 42.48 28.95
N ALA A 2 -6.25 42.32 27.63
CA ALA A 2 -6.80 41.17 26.92
C ALA A 2 -5.68 40.14 26.76
N PHE A 3 -5.87 38.95 27.32
CA PHE A 3 -4.97 37.82 27.16
C PHE A 3 -5.10 37.30 25.71
N ASN A 4 -4.06 37.51 24.91
CA ASN A 4 -3.87 36.77 23.66
C ASN A 4 -3.69 35.30 24.02
N THR A 5 -4.71 34.48 23.76
CA THR A 5 -4.59 33.03 23.86
C THR A 5 -3.81 32.57 22.63
N GLU A 6 -2.50 32.41 22.78
CA GLU A 6 -1.65 31.86 21.73
C GLU A 6 -2.19 30.51 21.27
N ARG A 7 -2.18 30.36 19.95
CA ARG A 7 -2.68 29.20 19.21
C ARG A 7 -2.09 27.94 19.81
N GLY A 8 -2.95 27.02 20.24
CA GLY A 8 -2.54 25.68 20.65
C GLY A 8 -1.70 25.07 19.54
N GLN A 9 -0.41 24.96 19.80
CA GLN A 9 0.55 24.25 18.98
C GLN A 9 0.08 22.79 18.98
N ARG A 10 -0.72 22.39 17.97
CA ARG A 10 -1.19 21.01 17.83
C ARG A 10 0.07 20.14 17.76
N ALA A 11 0.22 19.23 18.71
CA ALA A 11 1.28 18.23 18.66
C ALA A 11 1.24 17.56 17.27
N PRO A 12 2.40 17.28 16.64
CA PRO A 12 2.41 16.58 15.38
C PRO A 12 1.62 15.28 15.53
N ALA A 13 0.76 14.98 14.57
CA ALA A 13 0.01 13.73 14.56
C ALA A 13 0.99 12.56 14.65
N LEU A 14 0.62 11.53 15.43
CA LEU A 14 1.42 10.30 15.51
C LEU A 14 1.58 9.71 14.11
N ALA A 15 2.78 9.19 13.83
CA ALA A 15 3.05 8.52 12.58
C ALA A 15 2.09 7.34 12.37
N PRO A 16 1.62 7.09 11.13
CA PRO A 16 0.78 5.95 10.83
C PRO A 16 1.50 4.63 11.16
N ASN A 17 0.81 3.69 11.81
CA ASN A 17 1.36 2.38 12.10
C ASN A 17 1.28 1.49 10.87
N TYR A 18 2.42 0.95 10.45
CA TYR A 18 2.45 -0.08 9.42
C TYR A 18 1.94 -1.42 9.96
N VAL A 19 1.14 -2.08 9.14
CA VAL A 19 0.78 -3.48 9.31
C VAL A 19 1.28 -4.29 8.14
N ARG A 20 1.76 -5.50 8.42
CA ARG A 20 2.10 -6.45 7.34
C ARG A 20 0.83 -6.81 6.59
N HIS A 21 0.77 -6.43 5.32
CA HIS A 21 -0.32 -6.81 4.42
C HIS A 21 -0.11 -8.23 3.90
N ARG A 22 1.09 -8.54 3.41
CA ARG A 22 1.42 -9.85 2.84
C ARG A 22 2.92 -10.09 2.78
N LEU A 23 3.27 -11.36 2.65
CA LEU A 23 4.62 -11.83 2.32
C LEU A 23 4.53 -12.67 1.04
N VAL A 24 5.36 -12.36 0.06
CA VAL A 24 5.45 -13.06 -1.23
C VAL A 24 6.75 -13.81 -1.28
N LYS A 25 6.73 -15.07 -1.71
CA LYS A 25 7.92 -15.92 -1.76
C LYS A 25 7.99 -16.67 -3.07
N GLY A 26 9.15 -16.63 -3.72
CA GLY A 26 9.54 -17.49 -4.84
C GLY A 26 8.77 -17.35 -6.16
N ALA A 27 7.66 -16.60 -6.19
CA ALA A 27 6.91 -16.32 -7.41
C ALA A 27 6.10 -15.03 -7.31
N ILE A 28 5.91 -14.37 -8.45
CA ILE A 28 4.98 -13.25 -8.61
C ILE A 28 3.52 -13.67 -8.51
N ASP A 29 2.63 -12.69 -8.36
CA ASP A 29 1.20 -12.94 -8.52
C ASP A 29 0.85 -13.23 -9.98
N THR A 30 -0.08 -14.16 -10.17
CA THR A 30 -0.60 -14.52 -11.49
C THR A 30 -2.10 -14.69 -11.44
N GLY A 31 -2.77 -14.50 -12.58
CA GLY A 31 -4.20 -14.70 -12.73
C GLY A 31 -5.06 -13.69 -11.99
N ASP A 32 -6.37 -13.97 -11.98
CA ASP A 32 -7.36 -13.16 -11.28
C ASP A 32 -7.29 -13.37 -9.76
N ILE A 33 -7.35 -12.27 -8.99
CA ILE A 33 -7.45 -12.34 -7.53
C ILE A 33 -8.93 -12.22 -7.13
N THR A 34 -9.55 -13.35 -6.78
CA THR A 34 -10.99 -13.46 -6.49
C THR A 34 -11.32 -13.51 -5.00
N ASN A 35 -10.30 -13.59 -4.13
CA ASN A 35 -10.51 -13.63 -2.68
C ASN A 35 -10.38 -12.24 -2.04
N GLN A 36 -11.51 -11.59 -1.78
CA GLN A 36 -11.59 -10.25 -1.15
C GLN A 36 -10.79 -10.15 0.15
N ARG A 37 -10.71 -11.23 0.95
CA ARG A 37 -10.03 -11.24 2.26
C ARG A 37 -8.53 -11.02 2.15
N ARG A 38 -7.96 -11.18 0.96
CA ARG A 38 -6.54 -10.91 0.70
C ARG A 38 -6.24 -9.42 0.58
N GLY A 39 -7.25 -8.55 0.46
CA GLY A 39 -7.06 -7.10 0.34
C GLY A 39 -6.93 -6.37 1.67
N MET A 40 -6.49 -5.11 1.58
CA MET A 40 -6.44 -4.17 2.68
C MET A 40 -7.65 -3.24 2.64
N ASN A 41 -8.37 -3.12 3.76
CA ASN A 41 -9.54 -2.25 3.86
C ASN A 41 -9.12 -0.84 4.32
N MET A 42 -9.39 0.16 3.49
CA MET A 42 -9.04 1.57 3.76
C MET A 42 -10.25 2.46 4.01
N ALA A 43 -11.42 1.89 4.35
CA ALA A 43 -12.67 2.66 4.50
C ALA A 43 -12.57 3.90 5.41
N SER A 44 -11.70 3.86 6.43
CA SER A 44 -11.50 4.96 7.40
C SER A 44 -10.27 5.83 7.10
N HIS A 45 -9.63 5.65 5.95
CA HIS A 45 -8.38 6.31 5.58
C HIS A 45 -8.46 6.94 4.18
N SER A 46 -8.13 8.22 4.10
CA SER A 46 -8.03 8.96 2.84
C SER A 46 -6.80 8.56 2.02
N HIS A 47 -5.72 8.15 2.69
CA HIS A 47 -4.44 7.80 2.08
C HIS A 47 -3.99 6.41 2.55
N ALA A 48 -3.41 5.67 1.61
CA ALA A 48 -2.64 4.47 1.87
C ALA A 48 -1.18 4.76 1.53
N HIS A 49 -0.30 4.37 2.43
CA HIS A 49 1.13 4.38 2.18
C HIS A 49 1.67 2.96 2.29
N VAL A 50 2.42 2.56 1.27
CA VAL A 50 2.84 1.19 1.03
C VAL A 50 4.36 1.16 1.07
N GLN A 51 4.89 0.28 1.89
CA GLN A 51 6.30 -0.11 1.87
C GLN A 51 6.45 -1.47 1.23
N VAL A 52 7.35 -1.55 0.26
CA VAL A 52 7.78 -2.79 -0.38
C VAL A 52 9.20 -3.07 0.10
N LEU A 53 9.39 -4.24 0.70
CA LEU A 53 10.63 -4.67 1.33
C LEU A 53 11.11 -5.96 0.65
N PRO A 54 11.84 -5.87 -0.47
CA PRO A 54 12.43 -7.01 -1.14
C PRO A 54 13.59 -7.60 -0.31
N LYS A 55 13.82 -8.91 -0.44
CA LYS A 55 14.93 -9.65 0.18
C LYS A 55 15.40 -10.78 -0.74
N ASN A 56 16.62 -11.24 -0.50
CA ASN A 56 17.27 -12.37 -1.18
C ASN A 56 17.51 -12.18 -2.68
N GLY A 57 17.66 -10.94 -3.15
CA GLY A 57 17.88 -10.60 -4.56
C GLY A 57 16.61 -10.13 -5.29
N ALA A 58 15.46 -10.13 -4.61
CA ALA A 58 14.19 -9.72 -5.19
C ALA A 58 14.23 -8.27 -5.71
N ASN A 59 13.68 -8.02 -6.89
CA ASN A 59 13.45 -6.69 -7.45
C ASN A 59 12.02 -6.59 -8.02
N PRO A 60 11.00 -6.53 -7.15
CA PRO A 60 9.62 -6.55 -7.56
C PRO A 60 9.16 -5.19 -8.10
N ASP A 61 8.37 -5.24 -9.15
CA ASP A 61 7.43 -4.17 -9.49
C ASP A 61 6.13 -4.41 -8.73
N VAL A 62 5.33 -3.38 -8.51
CA VAL A 62 4.00 -3.57 -7.91
C VAL A 62 2.95 -2.76 -8.65
N LYS A 63 1.73 -3.27 -8.67
CA LYS A 63 0.54 -2.51 -9.06
C LYS A 63 -0.57 -2.63 -8.03
N ILE A 64 -1.41 -1.59 -7.95
CA ILE A 64 -2.56 -1.56 -7.04
C ILE A 64 -3.81 -1.97 -7.80
N LEU A 65 -4.45 -3.02 -7.30
CA LEU A 65 -5.77 -3.43 -7.75
C LEU A 65 -6.81 -3.09 -6.70
N PHE A 66 -8.07 -2.97 -7.11
CA PHE A 66 -9.16 -2.66 -6.21
C PHE A 66 -10.29 -3.68 -6.31
N TRP A 67 -10.89 -4.02 -5.17
CA TRP A 67 -12.01 -4.96 -5.14
C TRP A 67 -13.23 -4.40 -5.89
N SER A 68 -13.81 -5.21 -6.77
CA SER A 68 -15.09 -4.96 -7.41
C SER A 68 -16.11 -5.99 -6.95
N SER A 69 -17.08 -5.57 -6.14
CA SER A 69 -18.17 -6.43 -5.69
C SER A 69 -19.09 -6.87 -6.83
N ALA A 70 -19.15 -6.11 -7.93
CA ALA A 70 -20.01 -6.42 -9.07
C ALA A 70 -19.56 -7.68 -9.83
N ILE A 71 -18.25 -7.93 -9.88
CA ILE A 71 -17.67 -9.07 -10.60
C ILE A 71 -16.90 -10.05 -9.70
N GLY A 72 -16.83 -9.77 -8.38
CA GLY A 72 -16.22 -10.66 -7.40
C GLY A 72 -14.71 -10.83 -7.55
N LYS A 73 -13.98 -9.79 -7.99
CA LYS A 73 -12.51 -9.83 -8.11
C LYS A 73 -11.86 -8.47 -7.96
N PHE A 74 -10.54 -8.48 -7.74
CA PHE A 74 -9.71 -7.28 -7.84
C PHE A 74 -9.51 -6.89 -9.30
N ILE A 75 -9.67 -5.60 -9.60
CA ILE A 75 -9.55 -5.01 -10.94
C ILE A 75 -8.56 -3.87 -10.96
N ASP A 76 -7.98 -3.63 -12.13
CA ASP A 76 -7.18 -2.44 -12.37
C ASP A 76 -8.08 -1.18 -12.27
N PRO A 77 -7.59 -0.09 -11.65
CA PRO A 77 -8.23 1.21 -11.74
C PRO A 77 -8.18 1.77 -13.17
N ASP A 78 -9.04 2.74 -13.46
CA ASP A 78 -9.07 3.45 -14.74
C ASP A 78 -7.73 4.10 -15.08
N VAL A 79 -7.06 4.68 -14.08
CA VAL A 79 -5.67 5.12 -14.16
C VAL A 79 -4.81 4.16 -13.37
N GLU A 80 -3.93 3.43 -14.05
CA GLU A 80 -3.03 2.46 -13.43
C GLU A 80 -2.17 3.11 -12.35
N ILE A 81 -2.05 2.42 -11.22
CA ILE A 81 -1.15 2.79 -10.11
C ILE A 81 -0.10 1.68 -10.03
N ALA A 82 1.02 1.87 -10.71
CA ALA A 82 2.13 0.94 -10.75
C ALA A 82 3.44 1.63 -10.34
N VAL A 83 4.31 0.90 -9.65
CA VAL A 83 5.61 1.37 -9.19
C VAL A 83 6.68 0.34 -9.56
N THR A 84 7.66 0.79 -10.32
CA THR A 84 8.81 -0.03 -10.72
C THR A 84 9.80 -0.20 -9.56
N GLY A 85 10.35 -1.40 -9.42
CA GLY A 85 11.40 -1.75 -8.48
C GLY A 85 12.63 -0.85 -8.59
N LYS A 86 13.35 -0.70 -7.48
CA LYS A 86 14.50 0.21 -7.37
C LYS A 86 15.86 -0.49 -7.39
N GLY A 87 15.88 -1.78 -7.73
CA GLY A 87 17.06 -2.63 -7.70
C GLY A 87 16.87 -3.80 -6.72
N ALA A 88 17.73 -4.82 -6.86
CA ALA A 88 17.72 -5.99 -5.99
C ALA A 88 17.92 -5.59 -4.53
N ASP A 89 17.04 -6.09 -3.65
CA ASP A 89 17.04 -5.82 -2.21
C ASP A 89 16.90 -4.34 -1.81
N VAL A 90 16.50 -3.47 -2.75
CA VAL A 90 16.30 -2.04 -2.48
C VAL A 90 14.84 -1.80 -2.06
N PRO A 91 14.57 -1.43 -0.79
CA PRO A 91 13.23 -1.10 -0.36
C PRO A 91 12.75 0.21 -1.00
N TYR A 92 11.44 0.30 -1.22
CA TYR A 92 10.82 1.52 -1.73
C TYR A 92 9.42 1.69 -1.18
N GLU A 93 8.93 2.92 -1.26
CA GLU A 93 7.63 3.30 -0.72
C GLU A 93 6.91 4.29 -1.61
N PHE A 94 5.58 4.31 -1.49
CA PHE A 94 4.74 5.25 -2.23
C PHE A 94 3.41 5.45 -1.50
N THR A 95 2.79 6.60 -1.78
CA THR A 95 1.48 6.98 -1.25
C THR A 95 0.48 7.11 -2.38
N PHE A 96 -0.74 6.65 -2.16
CA PHE A 96 -1.87 6.89 -3.06
C PHE A 96 -3.18 7.06 -2.29
N GLU A 97 -4.22 7.55 -2.97
CA GLU A 97 -5.55 7.71 -2.40
C GLU A 97 -6.43 6.49 -2.73
N PRO A 98 -6.69 5.58 -1.77
CA PRO A 98 -7.55 4.42 -2.00
C PRO A 98 -9.04 4.78 -2.07
N ARG A 99 -9.42 6.01 -1.68
CA ARG A 99 -10.80 6.52 -1.66
C ARG A 99 -11.77 5.60 -0.92
N GLY A 100 -11.33 5.07 0.22
CA GLY A 100 -12.13 4.16 1.06
C GLY A 100 -12.33 2.75 0.50
N ARG A 101 -11.70 2.39 -0.63
CA ARG A 101 -11.86 1.07 -1.26
C ARG A 101 -10.96 0.03 -0.61
N ILE A 102 -11.33 -1.24 -0.80
CA ILE A 102 -10.44 -2.37 -0.51
C ILE A 102 -9.49 -2.51 -1.69
N PHE A 103 -8.19 -2.54 -1.42
CA PHE A 103 -7.16 -2.68 -2.45
C PHE A 103 -6.27 -3.89 -2.20
N PHE A 104 -5.53 -4.30 -3.22
CA PHE A 104 -4.57 -5.38 -3.16
C PHE A 104 -3.28 -4.93 -3.84
N VAL A 105 -2.15 -5.10 -3.17
CA VAL A 105 -0.82 -4.88 -3.78
C VAL A 105 -0.46 -6.13 -4.55
N PHE A 106 -0.55 -6.06 -5.87
CA PHE A 106 -0.22 -7.14 -6.78
C PHE A 106 1.27 -7.02 -7.14
N VAL A 107 2.05 -8.03 -6.79
CA VAL A 107 3.48 -8.09 -7.07
C VAL A 107 3.71 -8.60 -8.48
N THR A 108 4.34 -7.76 -9.27
CA THR A 108 4.81 -8.00 -10.64
C THR A 108 6.35 -7.95 -10.66
N GLY A 109 6.98 -8.20 -11.81
CA GLY A 109 8.45 -8.13 -11.93
C GLY A 109 9.17 -9.42 -11.52
N THR A 110 10.44 -9.35 -11.14
CA THR A 110 11.27 -10.55 -10.91
C THR A 110 11.25 -10.96 -9.44
N VAL A 111 10.51 -12.03 -9.15
CA VAL A 111 10.53 -12.79 -7.89
C VAL A 111 10.59 -14.27 -8.24
N THR A 112 11.69 -14.94 -7.90
CA THR A 112 11.97 -16.34 -8.25
C THR A 112 12.72 -17.08 -7.13
N GLY A 113 12.63 -18.40 -7.08
CA GLY A 113 13.46 -19.20 -6.15
C GLY A 113 13.24 -18.83 -4.69
N ASP A 114 14.31 -18.33 -4.04
CA ASP A 114 14.32 -17.95 -2.61
C ASP A 114 14.00 -16.46 -2.37
N ASP A 115 13.66 -15.70 -3.42
CA ASP A 115 13.28 -14.30 -3.34
C ASP A 115 12.07 -14.10 -2.39
N GLU A 116 12.14 -13.07 -1.56
CA GLU A 116 11.02 -12.68 -0.69
C GLU A 116 10.67 -11.20 -0.86
N VAL A 117 9.37 -10.89 -0.80
CA VAL A 117 8.87 -9.51 -0.80
C VAL A 117 7.88 -9.35 0.33
N GLU A 118 8.24 -8.57 1.34
CA GLU A 118 7.31 -8.17 2.40
C GLU A 118 6.64 -6.85 2.02
N ILE A 119 5.31 -6.83 2.10
CA ILE A 119 4.52 -5.63 1.83
C ILE A 119 3.86 -5.18 3.12
N GLN A 120 4.13 -3.93 3.48
CA GLN A 120 3.56 -3.27 4.64
C GLN A 120 2.70 -2.10 4.18
N VAL A 121 1.61 -1.87 4.89
CA VAL A 121 0.66 -0.79 4.58
C VAL A 121 0.34 -0.03 5.84
N ALA A 122 0.30 1.29 5.73
CA ALA A 122 -0.24 2.17 6.74
C ALA A 122 -1.36 3.03 6.13
N GLY A 123 -2.41 3.29 6.93
CA GLY A 123 -3.51 4.17 6.56
C GLY A 123 -3.49 5.45 7.38
N PHE A 124 -3.76 6.59 6.74
CA PHE A 124 -3.85 7.87 7.45
C PHE A 124 -4.79 8.87 6.79
N ASN A 125 -5.09 9.92 7.55
CA ASN A 125 -5.89 11.04 7.13
C ASN A 125 -5.05 12.30 7.15
N VAL A 126 -5.10 13.07 6.07
CA VAL A 126 -4.49 14.39 6.03
C VAL A 126 -5.58 15.37 6.42
N GLU A 127 -5.45 16.00 7.60
CA GLU A 127 -6.26 17.18 7.88
C GLU A 127 -5.87 18.25 6.86
N ARG A 128 -6.86 18.79 6.12
CA ARG A 128 -6.63 20.00 5.33
C ARG A 128 -6.38 21.13 6.33
N VAL A 129 -5.15 21.64 6.35
CA VAL A 129 -4.79 22.90 7.02
C VAL A 129 -5.36 24.07 6.23
#